data_AF-A0A3D5Y2L0-F1
#
_entry.id   AF-A0A3D5Y2L0-F1
#
_cell.length_a   1.000
_cell.length_b   1.000
_cell.length_c   1.000
_cell.angle_alpha   90.00
_cell.angle_beta   90.00
_cell.angle_gamma   90.00
#
_symmetry.space_group_name_H-M   'P 1'
#
loop_
_entity.id
_entity.type
_entity.pdbx_description
1 polymer ?
#
loop_
_entity_poly.entity_id
_entity_poly.type
_entity_poly.pdbx_seq_one_letter_code
_entity_poly.pdbx_strand_id
1 'polypeptide(L)' 'MRDSFETIIVEPQEHLTWITLNRPEAANAFNTQMAEELRDVFGDF' A
#
# COMPACT_ATOMS: atom_id res chain seq x y z
N MET A 1 -6.81 -7.35 8.05
CA MET A 1 -5.34 -7.41 7.94
C MET A 1 -4.95 -8.40 6.84
N ARG A 2 -4.73 -7.90 5.62
CA ARG A 2 -4.13 -8.70 4.53
C ARG A 2 -2.65 -8.89 4.88
N ASP A 3 -2.18 -10.14 4.94
CA ASP A 3 -0.78 -10.43 5.30
C ASP A 3 0.24 -9.95 4.25
N SER A 4 -0.22 -9.71 3.01
CA SER A 4 0.61 -9.19 1.92
C SER A 4 -0.22 -8.34 0.96
N PHE A 5 0.31 -7.18 0.57
CA PHE A 5 -0.20 -6.36 -0.53
C PHE A 5 0.63 -6.64 -1.79
N GLU A 6 0.00 -6.63 -2.96
CA GLU A 6 0.71 -6.94 -4.22
C GLU A 6 1.33 -5.67 -4.83
N THR A 7 0.70 -4.51 -4.63
CA THR A 7 1.09 -3.27 -5.32
C THR A 7 1.74 -2.23 -4.42
N ILE A 8 1.64 -2.41 -3.11
CA ILE A 8 2.21 -1.52 -2.09
C ILE A 8 2.94 -2.33 -1.02
N ILE A 9 3.89 -1.71 -0.34
CA ILE A 9 4.59 -2.27 0.83
C ILE A 9 4.27 -1.36 2.00
N VAL A 10 3.78 -1.93 3.10
CA VAL A 10 3.34 -1.19 4.29
C VAL A 10 4.21 -1.60 5.47
N GLU A 11 4.95 -0.66 6.02
CA GLU A 11 5.85 -0.86 7.14
C GLU A 11 5.42 0.05 8.31
N PRO A 12 4.63 -0.47 9.26
CA PRO A 12 4.23 0.28 10.43
C PRO A 12 5.43 0.48 11.38
N GLN A 13 5.63 1.73 11.81
CA GLN A 13 6.54 2.13 12.89
C GLN A 13 5.72 2.77 14.03
N GLU A 14 6.32 2.98 15.21
CA GLU A 14 5.60 3.38 16.44
C GLU A 14 4.60 4.53 16.24
N HIS A 15 4.98 5.57 15.49
CA HIS A 15 4.17 6.76 15.28
C HIS A 15 3.98 7.13 13.81
N LEU A 16 4.44 6.28 12.90
CA LEU A 16 4.40 6.55 11.47
C LEU A 16 4.26 5.25 10.70
N THR A 17 3.52 5.27 9.61
CA THR A 17 3.43 4.11 8.72
C THR A 17 4.03 4.48 7.39
N TRP A 18 5.03 3.71 6.97
CA TRP A 18 5.68 3.89 5.69
C TRP A 18 4.93 3.10 4.63
N ILE A 19 4.54 3.76 3.55
CA ILE A 19 3.84 3.13 2.42
C ILE A 19 4.67 3.34 1.17
N THR A 20 5.27 2.27 0.65
CA THR A 20 6.07 2.30 -0.58
C THR A 20 5.24 1.73 -1.73
N LEU A 21 5.14 2.46 -2.85
CA LEU A 21 4.52 1.95 -4.06
C LEU A 21 5.47 0.96 -4.73
N ASN A 22 5.01 -0.28 -4.93
CA ASN A 22 5.81 -1.40 -5.42
C ASN A 22 5.43 -1.78 -6.86
N ARG A 23 5.31 -0.79 -7.75
CA ARG A 23 4.99 -1.00 -9.17
C ARG A 23 5.93 -0.25 -10.13
N PRO A 24 7.25 -0.49 -10.06
CA PRO A 24 8.23 0.20 -10.90
C PRO A 24 8.01 -0.05 -12.39
N GLU A 25 7.48 -1.20 -12.79
CA GLU A 25 7.20 -1.58 -14.18
C GLU A 25 6.17 -0.67 -14.87
N ALA A 26 5.32 0.00 -14.07
CA ALA A 26 4.35 0.96 -14.54
C ALA A 26 4.64 2.38 -14.03
N ALA A 27 5.88 2.67 -13.60
CA ALA A 27 6.27 3.93 -12.97
C ALA A 27 5.36 4.33 -11.79
N ASN A 28 4.90 3.34 -11.02
CA ASN A 28 3.94 3.47 -9.92
C ASN A 28 2.58 4.08 -10.33
N ALA A 29 2.18 3.92 -11.59
CA ALA A 29 0.86 4.35 -12.05
C ALA A 29 -0.24 3.62 -11.29
N PHE A 30 -1.22 4.39 -10.80
CA PHE A 30 -2.35 3.87 -10.03
C PHE A 30 -3.22 2.95 -10.87
N ASN A 31 -3.57 1.79 -10.31
CA ASN A 31 -4.61 0.91 -10.82
C ASN A 31 -5.70 0.72 -9.75
N THR A 32 -6.79 0.05 -10.10
CA THR A 32 -7.90 -0.21 -9.18
C THR A 32 -7.46 -0.98 -7.95
N GLN A 33 -6.59 -1.99 -8.12
CA GLN A 33 -6.07 -2.78 -7.01
C GLN A 33 -5.27 -1.94 -6.01
N MET A 34 -4.35 -1.10 -6.46
CA MET A 34 -3.59 -0.21 -5.58
C MET A 34 -4.52 0.75 -4.82
N ALA A 35 -5.58 1.24 -5.45
CA ALA A 35 -6.56 2.09 -4.78
C ALA A 35 -7.34 1.36 -3.68
N GLU A 36 -7.72 0.10 -3.91
CA GLU A 36 -8.34 -0.76 -2.90
C GLU A 36 -7.37 -1.07 -1.75
N GLU A 37 -6.13 -1.44 -2.07
CA GLU A 37 -5.08 -1.73 -1.08
C GLU A 37 -4.78 -0.50 -0.21
N LEU A 38 -4.63 0.68 -0.81
CA LEU A 38 -4.45 1.93 -0.06
C LEU A 38 -5.67 2.26 0.81
N ARG A 39 -6.89 2.05 0.29
CA ARG A 39 -8.12 2.27 1.07
C ARG A 39 -8.17 1.35 2.29
N ASP A 40 -7.82 0.07 2.13
CA ASP A 40 -7.75 -0.89 3.23
C ASP A 40 -6.74 -0.41 4.29
N VAL A 41 -5.54 0.01 3.86
CA VAL A 41 -4.49 0.50 4.77
C VAL A 41 -4.93 1.75 5.53
N PHE A 42 -5.52 2.74 4.86
CA PHE A 42 -5.99 3.96 5.53
C PHE A 42 -7.26 3.75 6.38
N GLY A 43 -8.05 2.70 6.10
CA GLY A 43 -9.26 2.38 6.86
C GLY A 43 -9.02 1.57 8.13
N ASP A 44 -7.87 0.88 8.22
CA ASP A 44 -7.46 0.11 9.40
C ASP A 44 -6.73 0.97 10.47
N PHE A 45 -6.53 2.28 10.26
CA PHE A 45 -6.06 3.27 11.25
C PHE A 45 -7.20 3.96 11.99
#